data_AF-A0A818KMM3-F1
#
_entry.id   AF-A0A818KMM3-F1
#
_cell.length_a   1.000
_cell.length_b   1.000
_cell.length_c   1.000
_cell.angle_alpha   90.00
_cell.angle_beta   90.00
_cell.angle_gamma   90.00
#
_symmetry.space_group_name_H-M   'P 1'
#
loop_
_entity.id
_entity.type
_entity.pdbx_description
1 polymer ?
#
loop_
_entity_poly.entity_id
_entity_poly.type
_entity_poly.pdbx_seq_one_letter_code
_entity_poly.pdbx_strand_id
1 'polypeptide(L)'
;MSGKRDTIVTNDNGNKTTCQKRILLYTIREAYKFFLAENPGISVDRTVFAEIRPKHISVKSSIAHRVYVCIYHENVNLLLNSLSKHVNGSFCSDLYSFTSALVCDESNYDCM
;
A
#
# COMPACT_ATOMS: atom_id res chain seq x y z
N MET A 1 -14.08 -14.74 10.48
CA MET A 1 -13.12 -14.37 11.55
C MET A 1 -12.11 -13.38 10.98
N SER A 2 -12.22 -12.11 11.37
CA SER A 2 -11.29 -11.05 10.97
C SER A 2 -9.88 -11.39 11.50
N GLY A 3 -8.84 -11.25 10.68
CA GLY A 3 -7.44 -11.48 11.08
C GLY A 3 -6.76 -12.76 10.57
N LYS A 4 -7.49 -13.82 10.15
CA LYS A 4 -6.85 -15.07 9.65
C LYS A 4 -6.06 -14.92 8.34
N ARG A 5 -6.36 -13.91 7.51
CA ARG A 5 -5.64 -13.63 6.25
C ARG A 5 -4.25 -13.02 6.49
N ASP A 6 -4.07 -12.40 7.66
CA ASP A 6 -2.87 -11.65 8.03
C ASP A 6 -2.00 -12.41 9.01
N THR A 7 -2.20 -13.73 9.11
CA THR A 7 -1.34 -14.62 9.89
C THR A 7 -0.54 -15.53 8.95
N ILE A 8 0.70 -15.82 9.33
CA ILE A 8 1.52 -16.87 8.71
C ILE A 8 1.88 -17.91 9.77
N VAL A 9 2.04 -19.16 9.34
CA VAL A 9 2.61 -20.20 10.20
C VAL A 9 4.10 -20.24 9.93
N THR A 10 4.90 -19.90 10.94
CA THR A 10 6.35 -20.05 10.94
C THR A 10 6.74 -21.33 11.68
N ASN A 11 7.87 -21.91 11.29
CA ASN A 11 8.47 -23.04 11.98
C ASN A 11 9.74 -22.53 12.64
N ASP A 12 9.68 -22.29 13.95
CA ASP A 12 10.84 -21.90 14.75
C ASP A 12 11.29 -23.14 15.52
N ASN A 13 12.47 -23.66 15.19
CA ASN A 13 13.09 -24.81 15.85
C ASN A 13 12.19 -26.05 16.02
N GLY A 14 11.35 -26.35 15.02
CA GLY A 14 10.45 -27.52 15.03
C GLY A 14 9.06 -27.26 15.57
N ASN A 15 8.82 -26.10 16.18
CA ASN A 15 7.51 -25.69 16.66
C ASN A 15 6.80 -24.79 15.64
N LYS A 16 5.60 -25.21 15.23
CA LYS A 16 4.74 -24.42 14.36
C LYS A 16 4.06 -23.33 15.19
N THR A 17 4.44 -22.08 14.97
CA THR A 17 3.86 -20.91 15.62
C THR A 17 3.07 -20.10 14.59
N THR A 18 1.87 -19.66 14.99
CA THR A 18 1.08 -18.74 14.16
C THR A 18 1.47 -17.32 14.54
N CYS A 19 2.09 -16.59 13.61
CA CYS A 19 2.51 -15.20 13.80
C CYS A 19 1.69 -14.27 12.91
N GLN A 20 1.38 -13.08 13.42
CA GLN A 20 0.78 -12.03 12.60
C GLN A 20 1.83 -11.44 11.65
N LYS A 21 1.44 -11.21 10.39
CA LYS A 21 2.24 -10.47 9.41
C LYS A 21 2.48 -9.06 9.92
N ARG A 22 3.73 -8.62 9.88
CA ARG A 22 4.15 -7.26 10.20
C ARG A 22 4.72 -6.60 8.96
N ILE A 23 4.52 -5.30 8.84
CA ILE A 23 5.03 -4.51 7.73
C ILE A 23 6.30 -3.82 8.19
N LEU A 24 7.40 -4.03 7.48
CA LEU A 24 8.59 -3.22 7.66
C LEU A 24 8.33 -1.84 7.05
N LEU A 25 8.24 -0.82 7.90
CA LEU A 25 8.00 0.57 7.48
C LEU A 25 9.20 1.15 6.75
N TYR A 26 10.40 0.84 7.24
CA TYR A 26 11.66 1.20 6.60
C TYR A 26 11.90 0.34 5.35
N THR A 27 12.63 0.90 4.39
CA THR A 27 13.23 0.10 3.33
C THR A 27 14.31 -0.82 3.93
N ILE A 28 14.61 -1.93 3.25
CA ILE A 28 15.71 -2.82 3.66
C ILE A 28 17.04 -2.08 3.76
N ARG A 29 17.24 -1.07 2.90
CA ARG A 29 18.45 -0.24 2.92
C ARG A 29 18.55 0.62 4.19
N GLU A 30 17.45 1.22 4.62
CA GLU A 30 17.42 2.02 5.86
C GLU A 30 17.58 1.14 7.09
N ALA A 31 16.83 0.03 7.16
CA ALA A 31 16.97 -0.94 8.24
C ALA A 31 18.40 -1.49 8.38
N TYR A 32 19.06 -1.76 7.26
CA TYR A 32 20.46 -2.19 7.24
C TYR A 32 21.42 -1.12 7.77
N LYS A 33 21.19 0.16 7.46
CA LYS A 33 22.00 1.26 8.01
C LYS A 33 21.84 1.37 9.53
N PHE A 34 20.62 1.26 10.05
CA PHE A 34 20.37 1.24 11.49
C PHE A 34 21.07 0.05 12.16
N PHE A 35 20.99 -1.13 11.54
CA PHE A 35 21.65 -2.33 12.05
C PHE A 35 23.17 -2.15 12.20
N LEU A 36 23.85 -1.61 11.18
CA LEU A 36 25.30 -1.35 11.24
C LEU A 36 25.67 -0.29 12.28
N ALA A 37 24.83 0.74 12.44
CA ALA A 37 25.03 1.79 13.45
C ALA A 37 24.89 1.25 14.88
N GLU A 38 23.93 0.35 15.11
CA GLU A 38 23.71 -0.29 16.42
C GLU A 38 24.72 -1.42 16.70
N ASN A 39 25.29 -2.03 15.66
CA ASN A 39 26.17 -3.19 15.77
C ASN A 39 27.50 -2.97 15.01
N PRO A 40 28.38 -2.05 15.45
CA PRO A 40 29.59 -1.66 14.73
C PRO A 40 30.64 -2.77 14.57
N GLY A 41 30.50 -3.89 15.29
CA GLY A 41 31.39 -5.05 15.20
C GLY A 41 30.88 -6.20 14.32
N ILE A 42 29.65 -6.10 13.78
CA ILE A 42 29.04 -7.18 13.00
C ILE A 42 29.14 -6.85 11.51
N SER A 43 29.91 -7.67 10.78
CA SER A 43 29.99 -7.60 9.31
C SER A 43 29.01 -8.58 8.70
N VAL A 44 27.93 -8.06 8.09
CA VAL A 44 26.93 -8.85 7.36
C VAL A 44 26.62 -8.12 6.07
N ASP A 45 26.60 -8.84 4.95
CA ASP A 45 26.22 -8.24 3.67
C ASP A 45 24.73 -7.89 3.64
N ARG A 46 24.37 -6.82 2.92
CA ARG A 46 22.98 -6.36 2.80
C ARG A 46 22.03 -7.45 2.27
N THR A 47 22.50 -8.30 1.34
CA THR A 47 21.70 -9.40 0.79
C THR A 47 21.41 -10.45 1.86
N VAL A 48 22.44 -10.85 2.60
CA VAL A 48 22.32 -11.78 3.72
C VAL A 48 21.41 -11.20 4.81
N PHE A 49 21.56 -9.92 5.16
CA PHE A 49 20.66 -9.22 6.08
C PHE A 49 19.19 -9.26 5.60
N ALA A 50 18.95 -9.08 4.30
CA ALA A 50 17.62 -9.13 3.74
C ALA A 50 16.98 -10.53 3.81
N GLU A 51 17.79 -11.59 3.70
CA GLU A 51 17.38 -13.00 3.75
C GLU A 51 17.14 -13.49 5.18
N ILE A 52 17.94 -13.04 6.15
CA ILE A 52 17.79 -13.42 7.57
C ILE A 52 16.53 -12.77 8.18
N ARG A 53 15.92 -11.80 7.50
CA ARG A 53 14.67 -11.16 7.95
C ARG A 53 13.62 -12.21 8.32
N PRO A 54 12.96 -12.09 9.49
CA PRO A 54 11.90 -13.01 9.89
C PRO A 54 10.79 -13.11 8.83
N LYS A 55 10.34 -14.34 8.54
CA LYS A 55 9.37 -14.62 7.46
C LYS A 55 8.03 -13.91 7.65
N HIS A 56 7.65 -13.59 8.89
CA HIS A 56 6.42 -12.87 9.20
C HIS A 56 6.53 -11.36 8.94
N ILE A 57 7.70 -10.85 8.55
CA ILE A 57 7.91 -9.45 8.19
C ILE A 57 7.91 -9.30 6.67
N SER A 58 6.90 -8.60 6.16
CA SER A 58 6.76 -8.23 4.76
C SER A 58 7.29 -6.81 4.53
N VAL A 59 7.98 -6.61 3.40
CA VAL A 59 8.40 -5.26 2.98
C VAL A 59 7.21 -4.50 2.42
N LYS A 60 7.14 -3.19 2.65
CA LYS A 60 6.05 -2.34 2.14
C LYS A 60 5.81 -2.53 0.63
N SER A 61 6.86 -2.70 -0.17
CA SER A 61 6.75 -2.94 -1.62
C SER A 61 6.12 -4.28 -2.02
N SER A 62 6.18 -5.30 -1.15
CA SER A 62 5.58 -6.62 -1.39
C SER A 62 4.08 -6.64 -1.12
N ILE A 63 3.59 -5.60 -0.45
CA ILE A 63 2.18 -5.40 -0.21
C ILE A 63 1.70 -4.68 -1.46
N ALA A 64 1.02 -5.39 -2.35
CA ALA A 64 0.22 -4.74 -3.37
C ALA A 64 -0.61 -3.69 -2.64
N HIS A 65 -0.43 -2.42 -3.00
CA HIS A 65 -1.25 -1.33 -2.51
C HIS A 65 -2.70 -1.69 -2.86
N ARG A 66 -3.39 -2.41 -1.97
CA ARG A 66 -4.83 -2.57 -1.99
C ARG A 66 -5.40 -1.25 -1.51
N VAL A 67 -5.10 -0.18 -2.26
CA VAL A 67 -6.00 0.96 -2.31
C VAL A 67 -7.23 0.35 -2.95
N TYR A 68 -8.23 0.03 -2.14
CA TYR A 68 -9.52 -0.39 -2.63
C TYR A 68 -10.10 0.78 -3.40
N VAL A 69 -9.68 0.96 -4.66
CA VAL A 69 -10.48 1.76 -5.56
C VAL A 69 -11.59 0.83 -6.02
N CYS A 70 -12.79 1.12 -5.55
CA CYS A 70 -13.99 0.49 -6.06
C CYS A 70 -13.95 0.55 -7.59
N ILE A 71 -14.24 -0.56 -8.29
CA ILE A 71 -14.18 -0.60 -9.76
C ILE A 71 -15.03 0.52 -10.39
N TYR A 72 -16.11 0.91 -9.73
CA TYR A 72 -16.97 2.00 -10.18
C TYR A 72 -16.28 3.37 -10.06
N HIS A 73 -15.53 3.61 -8.99
CA HIS A 73 -14.76 4.86 -8.84
C HIS A 73 -13.53 4.88 -9.75
N GLU A 74 -12.80 3.76 -9.88
CA GLU A 74 -11.59 3.71 -10.70
C GLU A 74 -11.91 3.83 -12.19
N ASN A 75 -12.93 3.11 -12.68
CA ASN A 75 -13.28 3.15 -14.09
C ASN A 75 -13.71 4.57 -14.53
N VAL A 76 -14.50 5.26 -13.70
CA VAL A 76 -14.91 6.63 -14.02
C VAL A 76 -13.72 7.59 -13.98
N ASN A 77 -12.84 7.49 -12.98
CA ASN A 77 -11.61 8.28 -12.94
C ASN A 77 -10.72 8.04 -14.16
N LEU A 78 -10.59 6.80 -14.63
CA LEU A 78 -9.82 6.47 -15.84
C LEU A 78 -10.43 7.09 -17.10
N LEU A 79 -11.77 7.08 -17.22
CA LEU A 79 -12.47 7.72 -18.34
C LEU A 79 -12.31 9.24 -18.32
N LEU A 80 -12.48 9.88 -17.16
CA LEU A 80 -12.29 11.32 -16.98
C LEU A 80 -10.84 11.74 -17.30
N ASN A 81 -9.85 10.98 -16.84
CA ASN A 81 -8.44 11.19 -17.18
C ASN A 81 -8.13 11.05 -18.68
N SER A 82 -8.90 10.25 -19.41
CA SER A 82 -8.78 10.19 -20.88
C SER A 82 -9.39 11.43 -21.52
N LEU A 83 -10.59 11.84 -21.07
CA LEU A 83 -11.31 13.00 -21.57
C LEU A 83 -10.58 14.33 -21.30
N SER A 84 -9.91 14.46 -20.15
CA SER A 84 -9.16 15.67 -19.79
C SER A 84 -8.03 16.03 -20.77
N LYS A 85 -7.59 15.08 -21.60
CA LYS A 85 -6.61 15.30 -22.68
C LYS A 85 -7.23 15.93 -23.93
N HIS A 86 -8.55 15.84 -24.07
CA HIS A 86 -9.29 16.25 -25.26
C HIS A 86 -10.24 17.43 -25.00
N VAL A 87 -10.57 17.70 -23.74
CA VAL A 87 -11.45 18.78 -23.31
C VAL A 87 -10.62 19.83 -22.57
N ASN A 88 -10.77 21.10 -22.97
CA ASN A 88 -10.11 22.21 -22.29
C ASN A 88 -10.83 22.53 -20.98
N GLY A 89 -10.14 22.31 -19.86
CA GLY A 89 -10.60 22.67 -18.51
C GLY A 89 -10.24 21.62 -17.47
N SER A 90 -10.08 22.03 -16.21
CA SER A 90 -9.65 21.15 -15.11
C SER A 90 -10.79 20.34 -14.48
N PHE A 91 -12.00 20.39 -15.04
CA PHE A 91 -13.18 19.74 -14.45
C PHE A 91 -13.22 18.22 -14.67
N CYS A 92 -12.41 17.68 -15.60
CA CYS A 92 -12.32 16.23 -15.86
C CYS A 92 -11.09 15.57 -15.21
N SER A 93 -10.44 16.19 -14.22
CA SER A 93 -9.24 15.62 -13.59
C SER A 93 -9.54 14.42 -12.69
N ASP A 94 -10.70 14.44 -12.05
CA ASP A 94 -11.11 13.46 -11.06
C ASP A 94 -12.62 13.52 -10.88
N LEU A 95 -13.18 12.45 -10.31
CA LEU A 95 -14.62 12.32 -10.11
C LEU A 95 -15.21 13.47 -9.28
N TYR A 96 -14.49 13.95 -8.26
CA TYR A 96 -15.00 15.02 -7.39
C TYR A 96 -15.16 16.32 -8.18
N SER A 97 -14.08 16.79 -8.82
CA SER A 97 -14.10 18.00 -9.65
C SER A 97 -15.15 17.95 -10.76
N PHE A 98 -15.39 16.76 -11.32
CA PHE A 98 -16.39 16.55 -12.36
C PHE A 98 -17.81 16.66 -11.81
N THR A 99 -18.11 16.01 -10.68
CA THR A 99 -19.42 16.10 -10.04
C THR A 99 -19.73 17.51 -9.58
N SER A 100 -18.78 18.21 -8.95
CA SER A 100 -18.93 19.61 -8.51
C SER A 100 -19.25 20.57 -9.66
N ALA A 101 -18.79 20.27 -10.88
CA ALA A 101 -19.08 21.08 -12.06
C ALA A 101 -20.48 20.81 -12.67
N LEU A 102 -21.08 19.66 -12.37
CA LEU A 102 -22.37 19.23 -12.91
C LEU A 102 -23.55 19.60 -12.02
N VAL A 103 -23.36 19.57 -10.70
CA VAL A 103 -24.43 19.77 -9.73
C VAL A 103 -24.37 21.15 -9.09
N CYS A 104 -25.54 21.68 -8.73
CA CYS A 104 -25.62 22.96 -8.02
C CYS A 104 -25.29 22.81 -6.52
N ASP A 105 -25.57 21.64 -5.95
CA ASP A 105 -25.34 21.34 -4.52
C ASP A 105 -25.04 19.85 -4.33
N GLU A 106 -23.83 19.54 -3.89
CA GLU A 106 -23.37 18.17 -3.61
C GLU A 106 -24.03 17.55 -2.37
N SER A 107 -24.67 18.34 -1.51
CA SER A 107 -25.33 17.84 -0.31
C SER A 107 -26.81 17.50 -0.54
N ASN A 108 -27.36 17.91 -1.69
CA ASN A 108 -28.77 17.72 -2.02
C ASN A 108 -28.98 16.46 -2.87
N TYR A 109 -29.67 15.48 -2.29
CA TYR A 109 -30.00 14.20 -2.93
C TYR A 109 -30.85 14.34 -4.20
N ASP A 110 -31.69 15.37 -4.31
CA ASP A 110 -32.50 15.57 -5.52
C ASP A 110 -31.69 16.21 -6.66
N CYS A 111 -30.54 16.82 -6.34
CA CYS A 111 -29.63 17.45 -7.29
C CYS A 111 -28.52 16.51 -7.79
N MET A 112 -28.11 15.55 -6.95
CA MET A 112 -27.07 14.54 -7.23
C MET A 112 -27.68 13.23 -7.75
#